data_AF-A0A399YFV4-F1
#
_entry.id   AF-A0A399YFV4-F1
#
_cell.length_a   1.000
_cell.length_b   1.000
_cell.length_c   1.000
_cell.angle_alpha   90.00
_cell.angle_beta   90.00
_cell.angle_gamma   90.00
#
_symmetry.space_group_name_H-M   'P 1'
#
loop_
_entity.id
_entity.type
_entity.pdbx_description
1 polymer ?
#
loop_
_entity_poly.entity_id
_entity_poly.type
_entity_poly.pdbx_seq_one_letter_code
_entity_poly.pdbx_strand_id
1 'polypeptide(L)'
;MAKRARDMLRRATEAYIERDTEKANAIVKRDRKIDNQYRKFFAEAMAEMASRHVAELPTYMLWIAHNLERIGDRTTNLAERVIFMVTGQYTEVLEDYD
;
A
#
# COMPACT_ATOMS: atom_id res chain seq x y z
N MET A 1 -8.08 2.91 4.65
CA MET A 1 -6.63 2.65 4.62
C MET A 1 -6.14 1.75 5.74
N ALA A 2 -6.20 2.11 7.03
CA ALA A 2 -5.56 1.35 8.12
C ALA A 2 -5.89 -0.16 8.18
N LYS A 3 -7.19 -0.52 8.10
CA LYS A 3 -7.63 -1.92 8.06
C LYS A 3 -7.03 -2.69 6.88
N ARG A 4 -6.88 -2.03 5.72
CA ARG A 4 -6.32 -2.60 4.49
C ARG A 4 -4.81 -2.79 4.62
N ALA A 5 -4.08 -1.78 5.07
CA ALA A 5 -2.64 -1.87 5.32
C ALA A 5 -2.30 -3.04 6.27
N ARG A 6 -3.05 -3.17 7.37
CA ARG A 6 -2.89 -4.28 8.32
C ARG A 6 -3.22 -5.66 7.71
N ASP A 7 -4.27 -5.74 6.90
CA ASP A 7 -4.64 -6.98 6.20
C ASP A 7 -3.58 -7.40 5.18
N MET A 8 -3.04 -6.44 4.41
CA MET A 8 -1.94 -6.68 3.48
C MET A 8 -0.72 -7.22 4.23
N LEU A 9 -0.29 -6.54 5.31
CA LEU A 9 0.88 -6.96 6.08
C LEU A 9 0.72 -8.38 6.64
N ARG A 10 -0.46 -8.69 7.19
CA ARG A 10 -0.76 -10.03 7.70
C ARG A 10 -0.61 -11.08 6.60
N ARG A 11 -1.22 -10.84 5.42
CA ARG A 11 -1.15 -11.76 4.28
C ARG A 11 0.26 -11.93 3.74
N ALA A 12 1.08 -10.88 3.70
CA ALA A 12 2.48 -11.00 3.28
C ALA A 12 3.30 -11.82 4.25
N THR A 13 3.03 -11.68 5.54
CA THR A 13 3.66 -12.50 6.58
C THR A 13 3.23 -13.97 6.44
N GLU A 14 1.95 -14.24 6.20
CA GLU A 14 1.44 -15.59 5.90
C GLU A 14 2.12 -16.18 4.66
N ALA A 15 2.16 -15.44 3.54
CA ALA A 15 2.82 -15.87 2.31
C ALA A 15 4.31 -16.18 2.51
N TYR A 16 4.99 -15.36 3.32
CA TYR A 16 6.40 -15.55 3.66
C TYR A 16 6.63 -16.82 4.48
N ILE A 17 5.86 -17.02 5.56
CA ILE A 17 5.98 -18.20 6.43
C ILE A 17 5.73 -19.48 5.65
N GLU A 18 4.70 -19.48 4.79
CA GLU A 18 4.29 -20.64 4.02
C GLU A 18 5.08 -20.85 2.73
N ARG A 19 5.93 -19.88 2.35
CA ARG A 19 6.64 -19.87 1.06
C ARG A 19 5.68 -20.02 -0.14
N ASP A 20 4.52 -19.38 -0.04
CA ASP A 20 3.43 -19.49 -1.00
C ASP A 20 3.46 -18.31 -1.99
N THR A 21 3.84 -18.59 -3.23
CA THR A 21 3.95 -17.59 -4.29
C THR A 21 2.60 -17.13 -4.83
N GLU A 22 1.54 -17.93 -4.70
CA GLU A 22 0.19 -17.53 -5.10
C GLU A 22 -0.36 -16.48 -4.13
N LYS A 23 -0.18 -16.71 -2.82
CA LYS A 23 -0.52 -15.73 -1.78
C LYS A 23 0.27 -14.43 -1.96
N ALA A 24 1.56 -14.52 -2.28
CA ALA A 24 2.40 -13.36 -2.58
C ALA A 24 1.87 -12.56 -3.78
N ASN A 25 1.59 -13.23 -4.91
CA ASN A 25 1.02 -12.60 -6.11
C ASN A 25 -0.33 -11.92 -5.84
N ALA A 26 -1.15 -12.48 -4.95
CA ALA A 26 -2.43 -11.90 -4.59
C ALA A 26 -2.32 -10.62 -3.75
N ILE A 27 -1.17 -10.31 -3.16
CA ILE A 27 -0.92 -9.07 -2.39
C ILE A 27 -0.60 -7.94 -3.34
N VAL A 28 0.29 -8.17 -4.30
CA VAL A 28 0.64 -7.21 -5.35
C VAL A 28 -0.62 -6.68 -6.06
N LYS A 29 -1.55 -7.58 -6.43
CA LYS A 29 -2.82 -7.17 -7.07
C LYS A 29 -3.74 -6.32 -6.18
N ARG A 30 -3.55 -6.34 -4.86
CA ARG A 30 -4.36 -5.59 -3.88
C ARG A 30 -3.79 -4.21 -3.58
N ASP A 31 -2.53 -3.96 -3.95
CA ASP A 31 -1.80 -2.73 -3.68
C ASP A 31 -2.50 -1.50 -4.26
N ARG A 32 -2.86 -1.53 -5.55
CA ARG A 32 -3.67 -0.50 -6.25
C ARG A 32 -4.87 0.05 -5.47
N LYS A 33 -5.49 -0.74 -4.58
CA LYS A 33 -6.64 -0.28 -3.78
C LYS A 33 -6.25 0.67 -2.66
N ILE A 34 -5.03 0.59 -2.10
CA ILE A 34 -4.57 1.53 -1.08
C ILE A 34 -4.14 2.85 -1.71
N ASP A 35 -3.48 2.83 -2.87
CA ASP A 35 -3.05 4.04 -3.58
C ASP A 35 -4.25 4.83 -4.07
N ASN A 36 -5.25 4.15 -4.63
CA ASN A 36 -6.50 4.80 -5.03
C ASN A 36 -7.23 5.43 -3.82
N GLN A 37 -7.17 4.80 -2.64
CA GLN A 37 -7.71 5.41 -1.42
C GLN A 37 -6.88 6.62 -0.99
N TYR A 38 -5.56 6.56 -1.10
CA TYR A 38 -4.67 7.67 -0.80
C TYR A 38 -4.90 8.86 -1.74
N ARG A 39 -4.88 8.64 -3.07
CA ARG A 39 -5.13 9.68 -4.09
C ARG A 39 -6.48 10.37 -3.86
N LYS A 40 -7.54 9.59 -3.57
CA LYS A 40 -8.86 10.13 -3.24
C LYS A 40 -8.83 10.98 -1.97
N PHE A 41 -8.24 10.45 -0.90
CA PHE A 41 -8.14 11.15 0.38
C PHE A 41 -7.32 12.45 0.25
N PHE A 42 -6.27 12.42 -0.57
CA PHE A 42 -5.43 13.58 -0.85
C PHE A 42 -6.24 14.72 -1.49
N ALA A 43 -7.03 14.39 -2.53
CA ALA A 43 -7.89 15.37 -3.19
C ALA A 43 -8.94 15.96 -2.23
N GLU A 44 -9.55 15.13 -1.37
CA GLU A 44 -10.50 15.56 -0.34
C GLU A 44 -9.85 16.49 0.69
N ALA A 45 -8.64 16.15 1.17
CA ALA A 45 -7.90 16.97 2.12
C ALA A 45 -7.52 18.34 1.52
N MET A 46 -7.09 18.38 0.25
CA MET A 46 -6.78 19.64 -0.45
C MET A 46 -8.02 20.52 -0.61
N ALA A 47 -9.16 19.93 -0.98
CA ALA A 47 -10.43 20.65 -1.09
C ALA A 47 -10.88 21.23 0.26
N GLU A 48 -10.74 20.46 1.35
CA GLU A 48 -11.07 20.90 2.71
C GLU A 48 -10.18 22.07 3.16
N MET A 49 -8.87 21.99 2.91
CA MET A 49 -7.93 23.07 3.23
C MET A 49 -8.30 24.37 2.51
N ALA A 50 -8.63 24.28 1.22
CA ALA A 50 -9.05 25.43 0.42
C ALA A 50 -10.40 25.99 0.91
N SER A 51 -11.38 25.14 1.20
CA SER A 51 -12.72 25.53 1.62
C SER A 51 -12.74 26.26 2.97
N ARG A 52 -11.99 25.75 3.95
CA ARG A 52 -12.07 26.21 5.35
C ARG A 52 -10.92 27.11 5.78
N HIS A 53 -9.93 27.30 4.90
CA HIS A 53 -8.73 28.10 5.19
C HIS A 53 -7.97 27.60 6.43
N VAL A 54 -8.03 26.28 6.67
CA VAL A 54 -7.30 25.59 7.74
C VAL A 54 -6.39 24.54 7.14
N ALA A 55 -5.13 24.49 7.55
CA ALA A 55 -4.14 23.56 7.00
C ALA A 55 -3.68 22.49 8.00
N GLU A 56 -3.71 22.79 9.30
CA GLU A 56 -3.04 21.96 10.31
C GLU A 56 -3.62 20.54 10.42
N LEU A 57 -4.92 20.41 10.72
CA LEU A 57 -5.55 19.10 10.88
C LEU A 57 -5.51 18.24 9.60
N PRO A 58 -5.88 18.74 8.40
CA PRO A 58 -5.78 17.95 7.19
C PRO A 58 -4.33 17.55 6.86
N THR A 59 -3.32 18.35 7.23
CA THR A 59 -1.90 17.99 7.07
C THR A 59 -1.52 16.77 7.91
N TYR A 60 -1.88 16.76 9.20
CA TYR A 60 -1.63 15.58 10.05
C TYR A 60 -2.35 14.33 9.51
N MET A 61 -3.57 14.49 9.00
CA MET A 61 -4.30 13.38 8.40
C MET A 61 -3.64 12.87 7.10
N LEU A 62 -3.11 13.76 6.26
CA LEU A 62 -2.31 13.41 5.08
C LEU A 62 -1.07 12.60 5.46
N TRP A 63 -0.36 13.00 6.53
CA TRP A 63 0.78 12.22 7.02
C TRP A 63 0.39 10.82 7.47
N ILE A 64 -0.73 10.68 8.18
CA ILE A 64 -1.24 9.36 8.57
C ILE A 64 -1.57 8.53 7.32
N ALA A 65 -2.29 9.11 6.36
CA ALA A 65 -2.65 8.44 5.12
C ALA A 65 -1.42 8.00 4.31
N HIS A 66 -0.42 8.88 4.19
CA HIS A 66 0.84 8.59 3.53
C HIS A 66 1.58 7.42 4.21
N ASN A 67 1.71 7.45 5.54
CA ASN A 67 2.35 6.34 6.26
C ASN A 67 1.62 5.00 6.07
N LEU A 68 0.29 5.02 5.93
CA LEU A 68 -0.51 3.82 5.66
C LEU A 68 -0.32 3.28 4.24
N GLU A 69 -0.19 4.17 3.25
CA GLU A 69 0.14 3.79 1.87
C GLU A 69 1.54 3.20 1.79
N ARG A 70 2.56 3.84 2.41
CA ARG A 70 3.92 3.30 2.50
C ARG A 70 4.02 1.93 3.15
N ILE A 71 3.11 1.59 4.06
CA ILE A 71 3.01 0.22 4.62
C ILE A 71 2.54 -0.76 3.53
N GLY A 72 1.59 -0.34 2.68
CA GLY A 72 1.17 -1.06 1.48
C GLY A 72 2.34 -1.38 0.57
N ASP A 73 3.08 -0.37 0.08
CA ASP A 73 4.21 -0.57 -0.83
C ASP A 73 5.25 -1.53 -0.25
N ARG A 74 5.60 -1.33 1.03
CA ARG A 74 6.59 -2.18 1.72
C ARG A 74 6.12 -3.63 1.82
N THR A 75 4.81 -3.83 1.94
CA THR A 75 4.20 -5.15 1.95
C THR A 75 4.25 -5.79 0.55
N THR A 76 4.04 -5.02 -0.50
CA THR A 76 4.19 -5.45 -1.89
C THR A 76 5.63 -5.87 -2.18
N ASN A 77 6.60 -5.04 -1.79
CA ASN A 77 8.03 -5.35 -1.84
C ASN A 77 8.40 -6.63 -1.06
N LEU A 78 7.72 -6.92 0.06
CA LEU A 78 7.92 -8.19 0.79
C LEU A 78 7.37 -9.37 -0.02
N ALA A 79 6.20 -9.24 -0.64
CA ALA A 79 5.61 -10.28 -1.47
C ALA A 79 6.49 -10.62 -2.68
N GLU A 80 7.06 -9.62 -3.36
CA GLU A 80 8.01 -9.84 -4.46
C GLU A 80 9.25 -10.60 -4.00
N ARG A 81 9.78 -10.27 -2.81
CA ARG A 81 10.90 -11.02 -2.21
C ARG A 81 10.54 -12.47 -1.88
N VAL A 82 9.30 -12.75 -1.48
CA VAL A 82 8.82 -14.14 -1.29
C VAL A 82 8.85 -14.89 -2.62
N ILE A 83 8.33 -14.28 -3.69
CA ILE A 83 8.36 -14.89 -5.03
C ILE A 83 9.79 -15.19 -5.45
N PHE A 84 10.69 -14.23 -5.30
CA PHE A 84 12.11 -14.41 -5.60
C PHE A 84 12.74 -15.52 -4.76
N MET A 85 12.49 -15.55 -3.45
CA MET A 85 13.05 -16.57 -2.55
C MET A 85 12.65 -17.99 -2.99
N VAL A 86 11.43 -18.18 -3.45
CA VAL A 86 10.89 -19.51 -3.80
C VAL A 86 11.26 -19.93 -5.22
N THR A 87 11.27 -18.99 -6.17
CA THR A 87 11.42 -19.29 -7.60
C THR A 87 12.82 -19.01 -8.15
N GLY A 88 13.62 -18.19 -7.46
CA GLY A 88 14.87 -17.63 -7.98
C GLY A 88 14.69 -16.56 -9.06
N GLN A 89 13.45 -16.20 -9.41
CA GLN A 89 13.15 -15.21 -10.43
C GLN A 89 12.68 -13.90 -9.79
N TYR A 90 13.36 -12.81 -10.11
CA TYR A 90 12.93 -11.49 -9.67
C TYR A 90 11.85 -10.99 -10.63
N THR A 91 10.68 -10.67 -10.09
CA THR A 91 9.60 -10.00 -10.83
C THR A 91 9.33 -8.71 -10.09
N GLU A 92 9.81 -7.60 -10.64
CA GLU A 92 9.36 -6.28 -10.23
C GLU A 92 8.00 -6.05 -10.88
N VAL A 93 6.99 -5.85 -10.06
CA VAL A 93 5.70 -5.45 -10.60
C VAL A 93 5.79 -3.96 -10.83
N LEU A 94 6.16 -3.58 -12.07
CA LEU A 94 6.12 -2.19 -12.50
C LEU A 94 4.72 -1.64 -12.25
N GLU A 95 4.60 -0.81 -11.23
CA GLU A 95 3.45 0.07 -11.07
C GLU A 95 3.54 1.11 -12.17
N ASP A 96 2.65 1.01 -13.16
CA ASP A 96 2.40 2.13 -14.08
C ASP A 96 1.90 3.31 -13.25
N TYR A 97 2.82 4.22 -12.89
CA TYR A 97 2.51 5.52 -12.33
C TYR A 97 2.03 6.44 -13.46
N ASP A 98 0.75 6.34 -13.81
CA ASP A 98 -0.02 7.43 -14.43
C ASP A 98 -0.71 8.28 -13.33
#